data_AF-A0A849DIU8-F1
#
_entry.id   AF-A0A849DIU8-F1
#
_cell.length_a   1.000
_cell.length_b   1.000
_cell.length_c   1.000
_cell.angle_alpha   90.00
_cell.angle_beta   90.00
_cell.angle_gamma   90.00
#
_symmetry.space_group_name_H-M   'P 1'
#
loop_
_entity.id
_entity.type
_entity.pdbx_description
1 polymer ?
#
loop_
_entity_poly.entity_id
_entity_poly.type
_entity_poly.pdbx_seq_one_letter_code
_entity_poly.pdbx_strand_id
1 'polypeptide(L)'
;MSRPARRATALLLATVGVALTTTACGALERAQTTVTVMTSWEATSPEARTFVKVAERYAKDHGFAVAYQGVRAGEAMLEAASANGSPPDIAMLSSPAALASYAGKDIGGLVDLQPDDTIEAAQLLYRADRTDRPYGVIVKTDLKSLVWHASPSLASDYPDTWRELVALGGGLPRDRDTTPWCLGMADGSGSGWVGTDWIEDILLHQSGIEVYRRWATGELPWNSPQVRSAWRAWGDLLVASGGTDAATTATILQTGWADAGRGMFDAEAGVPRCA
;
A
#
# COMPACT_ATOMS: atom_id res chain seq x y z
N MET A 1 24.59 -19.26 77.65
CA MET A 1 23.55 -18.23 77.45
C MET A 1 22.74 -18.63 76.23
N SER A 2 21.77 -19.54 76.41
CA SER A 2 20.31 -19.26 76.51
C SER A 2 19.64 -18.98 75.16
N ARG A 3 18.96 -20.00 74.61
CA ARG A 3 17.87 -19.83 73.61
C ARG A 3 16.74 -18.99 74.21
N PRO A 4 16.02 -18.20 73.40
CA PRO A 4 14.63 -18.53 73.04
C PRO A 4 14.33 -18.20 71.56
N ALA A 5 13.58 -18.98 70.77
CA ALA A 5 12.16 -19.34 70.82
C ALA A 5 11.18 -18.16 70.55
N ARG A 6 10.19 -18.44 69.67
CA ARG A 6 8.87 -17.76 69.45
C ARG A 6 8.87 -16.69 68.35
N ARG A 7 7.88 -16.58 67.45
CA ARG A 7 6.47 -16.99 67.46
C ARG A 7 5.93 -17.09 66.03
N ALA A 8 5.10 -18.12 65.78
CA ALA A 8 4.09 -18.08 64.74
C ALA A 8 3.10 -16.93 65.02
N THR A 9 2.61 -16.28 63.97
CA THR A 9 1.39 -15.48 64.05
C THR A 9 0.56 -15.80 62.82
N ALA A 10 -0.38 -16.71 63.00
CA ALA A 10 -1.56 -16.82 62.17
C ALA A 10 -2.42 -15.58 62.42
N LEU A 11 -2.86 -14.91 61.37
CA LEU A 11 -4.04 -14.04 61.43
C LEU A 11 -5.12 -14.66 60.54
N LEU A 12 -6.09 -15.27 61.22
CA LEU A 12 -7.42 -15.57 60.73
C LEU A 12 -8.32 -14.40 61.15
N LEU A 13 -9.00 -13.76 60.21
CA LEU A 13 -10.26 -13.01 60.40
C LEU A 13 -10.91 -12.92 59.02
N ALA A 14 -11.82 -13.83 58.69
CA ALA A 14 -13.26 -13.79 58.99
C ALA A 14 -14.03 -12.85 58.03
N THR A 15 -14.52 -13.47 56.96
CA THR A 15 -15.90 -13.38 56.44
C THR A 15 -16.65 -12.05 56.57
N VAL A 16 -16.89 -11.42 55.42
CA VAL A 16 -18.19 -10.78 55.13
C VAL A 16 -18.81 -11.57 53.98
N GLY A 17 -19.76 -12.43 54.34
CA GLY A 17 -20.64 -13.06 53.37
C GLY A 17 -21.63 -12.01 52.86
N VAL A 18 -21.58 -11.76 51.56
CA VAL A 18 -22.69 -11.14 50.83
C VAL A 18 -23.24 -12.22 49.91
N ALA A 19 -24.35 -12.82 50.32
CA ALA A 19 -25.24 -13.53 49.43
C ALA A 19 -26.04 -12.50 48.65
N LEU A 20 -25.72 -12.30 47.37
CA LEU A 20 -26.56 -11.58 46.42
C LEU A 20 -26.82 -12.51 45.23
N THR A 21 -27.94 -13.22 45.36
CA THR A 21 -28.89 -13.57 44.31
C THR A 21 -28.32 -13.84 42.90
N THR A 22 -28.33 -15.12 42.57
CA THR A 22 -28.33 -15.66 41.22
C THR A 22 -29.43 -15.01 40.37
N THR A 23 -29.06 -13.98 39.62
CA THR A 23 -29.76 -13.62 38.39
C THR A 23 -28.81 -14.02 37.27
N ALA A 24 -28.86 -15.30 36.90
CA ALA A 24 -28.31 -15.79 35.66
C ALA A 24 -29.14 -15.19 34.52
N CYS A 25 -28.93 -13.90 34.23
CA CYS A 25 -29.33 -13.33 32.97
C CYS A 25 -28.30 -13.85 31.97
N GLY A 26 -28.69 -14.90 31.24
CA GLY A 26 -27.96 -15.42 30.10
C GLY A 26 -27.85 -14.36 29.02
N ALA A 27 -26.90 -13.46 29.21
CA ALA A 27 -26.26 -12.67 28.18
C ALA A 27 -24.77 -12.69 28.52
N LEU A 28 -24.17 -13.88 28.45
CA LEU A 28 -22.87 -13.96 27.81
C LEU A 28 -23.09 -13.35 26.43
N GLU A 29 -22.89 -12.03 26.30
CA GLU A 29 -22.47 -11.46 25.03
C GLU A 29 -21.36 -12.40 24.56
N ARG A 30 -21.66 -13.20 23.52
CA ARG A 30 -20.60 -13.85 22.76
C ARG A 30 -19.63 -12.71 22.47
N ALA A 31 -18.41 -12.78 23.02
CA ALA A 31 -17.37 -11.85 22.64
C ALA A 31 -17.34 -11.87 21.11
N GLN A 32 -17.79 -10.79 20.49
CA GLN A 32 -17.98 -10.72 19.05
C GLN A 32 -16.60 -10.92 18.45
N THR A 33 -16.42 -12.01 17.68
CA THR A 33 -15.14 -12.26 17.01
C THR A 33 -14.80 -11.03 16.20
N THR A 34 -13.61 -10.47 16.41
CA THR A 34 -13.14 -9.30 15.68
C THR A 34 -12.06 -9.74 14.71
N VAL A 35 -12.26 -9.45 13.43
CA VAL A 35 -11.31 -9.72 12.35
C VAL A 35 -10.54 -8.44 12.07
N THR A 36 -9.24 -8.47 12.27
CA THR A 36 -8.32 -7.37 12.00
C THR A 36 -7.89 -7.37 10.53
N VAL A 37 -8.02 -6.23 9.86
CA VAL A 37 -7.65 -6.06 8.45
C VAL A 37 -6.62 -4.94 8.33
N MET A 38 -5.40 -5.30 7.96
CA MET A 38 -4.30 -4.37 7.73
C MET A 38 -4.16 -4.07 6.23
N THR A 39 -4.00 -2.80 5.87
CA THR A 39 -3.85 -2.36 4.47
C THR A 39 -3.05 -1.07 4.37
N SER A 40 -2.46 -0.81 3.20
CA SER A 40 -1.75 0.44 2.89
C SER A 40 -2.67 1.65 2.69
N TRP A 41 -3.98 1.43 2.51
CA TRP A 41 -4.96 2.50 2.32
C TRP A 41 -5.23 3.23 3.64
N GLU A 42 -4.94 4.52 3.69
CA GLU A 42 -5.30 5.35 4.83
C GLU A 42 -6.80 5.27 5.11
N ALA A 43 -7.19 5.20 6.39
CA ALA A 43 -8.60 5.06 6.78
C ALA A 43 -9.50 6.19 6.24
N THR A 44 -8.93 7.36 5.97
CA THR A 44 -9.59 8.53 5.41
C THR A 44 -9.65 8.54 3.87
N SER A 45 -9.08 7.54 3.19
CA SER A 45 -9.16 7.44 1.73
C SER A 45 -10.56 7.01 1.24
N PRO A 46 -11.00 7.43 0.05
CA PRO A 46 -12.23 6.91 -0.57
C PRO A 46 -12.24 5.38 -0.72
N GLU A 47 -11.10 4.79 -1.04
CA GLU A 47 -10.89 3.35 -1.18
C GLU A 47 -11.14 2.63 0.14
N ALA A 48 -10.48 3.08 1.22
CA ALA A 48 -10.68 2.54 2.56
C ALA A 48 -12.14 2.62 3.00
N ARG A 49 -12.78 3.78 2.83
CA ARG A 49 -14.20 3.95 3.19
C ARG A 49 -15.12 3.02 2.41
N THR A 50 -14.83 2.76 1.15
CA THR A 50 -15.64 1.85 0.31
C THR A 50 -15.45 0.41 0.76
N PHE A 51 -14.20 -0.01 0.99
CA PHE A 51 -13.88 -1.33 1.52
C PHE A 51 -14.53 -1.58 2.89
N VAL A 52 -14.35 -0.66 3.83
CA VAL A 52 -14.90 -0.77 5.19
C VAL A 52 -16.41 -0.93 5.16
N LYS A 53 -17.14 -0.17 4.32
CA LYS A 53 -18.60 -0.33 4.17
C LYS A 53 -19.00 -1.74 3.74
N VAL A 54 -18.29 -2.32 2.77
CA VAL A 54 -18.56 -3.70 2.30
C VAL A 54 -18.23 -4.71 3.40
N ALA A 55 -17.06 -4.56 4.04
CA ALA A 55 -16.59 -5.46 5.09
C ALA A 55 -17.50 -5.43 6.33
N GLU A 56 -17.91 -4.24 6.79
CA GLU A 56 -18.83 -4.07 7.93
C GLU A 56 -20.22 -4.65 7.63
N ARG A 57 -20.71 -4.50 6.39
CA ARG A 57 -21.98 -5.10 6.00
C ARG A 57 -21.91 -6.63 6.06
N TYR A 58 -20.87 -7.22 5.50
CA TYR A 58 -20.65 -8.66 5.57
C TYR A 58 -20.48 -9.12 7.03
N ALA A 59 -19.68 -8.42 7.83
CA ALA A 59 -19.47 -8.73 9.24
C ALA A 59 -20.78 -8.72 10.05
N LYS A 60 -21.66 -7.75 9.80
CA LYS A 60 -22.98 -7.67 10.41
C LYS A 60 -23.86 -8.87 10.06
N ASP A 61 -23.87 -9.26 8.78
CA ASP A 61 -24.71 -10.36 8.29
C ASP A 61 -24.21 -11.73 8.81
N HIS A 62 -22.92 -11.82 9.22
CA HIS A 62 -22.27 -13.05 9.69
C HIS A 62 -21.89 -13.05 11.18
N GLY A 63 -22.23 -12.01 11.95
CA GLY A 63 -22.09 -11.98 13.41
C GLY A 63 -20.67 -11.79 13.94
N PHE A 64 -19.81 -11.07 13.21
CA PHE A 64 -18.46 -10.70 13.64
C PHE A 64 -18.22 -9.18 13.48
N ALA A 65 -17.09 -8.65 13.95
CA ALA A 65 -16.69 -7.25 13.81
C ALA A 65 -15.43 -7.12 12.94
N VAL A 66 -15.23 -5.98 12.30
CA VAL A 66 -14.02 -5.68 11.52
C VAL A 66 -13.24 -4.57 12.19
N ALA A 67 -11.96 -4.82 12.47
CA ALA A 67 -11.01 -3.83 12.95
C ALA A 67 -10.06 -3.43 11.81
N TYR A 68 -10.38 -2.33 11.13
CA TYR A 68 -9.60 -1.82 10.01
C TYR A 68 -8.35 -1.06 10.48
N GLN A 69 -7.20 -1.36 9.87
CA GLN A 69 -5.90 -0.75 10.17
C GLN A 69 -5.27 -0.24 8.87
N GLY A 70 -5.46 1.05 8.57
CA GLY A 70 -4.80 1.72 7.45
C GLY A 70 -3.41 2.21 7.83
N VAL A 71 -2.36 1.60 7.29
CA VAL A 71 -0.96 1.82 7.65
C VAL A 71 -0.08 2.03 6.41
N ARG A 72 0.50 3.22 6.25
CA ARG A 72 1.36 3.53 5.08
C ARG A 72 2.55 2.59 4.95
N ALA A 73 3.19 2.24 6.07
CA ALA A 73 4.29 1.29 6.13
C ALA A 73 3.83 -0.17 6.35
N GLY A 74 2.85 -0.63 5.54
CA GLY A 74 2.14 -1.89 5.77
C GLY A 74 3.03 -3.13 5.89
N GLU A 75 4.01 -3.31 4.99
CA GLU A 75 4.89 -4.49 5.01
C GLU A 75 5.82 -4.50 6.23
N ALA A 76 6.43 -3.36 6.56
CA ALA A 76 7.28 -3.25 7.75
C ALA A 76 6.48 -3.49 9.05
N MET A 77 5.26 -2.97 9.11
CA MET A 77 4.36 -3.20 10.25
C MET A 77 3.90 -4.65 10.34
N LEU A 78 3.59 -5.29 9.20
CA LEU A 78 3.24 -6.70 9.15
C LEU A 78 4.41 -7.58 9.61
N GLU A 79 5.63 -7.28 9.18
CA GLU A 79 6.83 -8.02 9.61
C GLU A 79 7.04 -7.87 11.13
N ALA A 80 6.93 -6.65 11.67
CA ALA A 80 7.04 -6.41 13.09
C ALA A 80 5.93 -7.08 13.92
N ALA A 81 4.68 -7.04 13.44
CA ALA A 81 3.53 -7.69 14.07
C ALA A 81 3.64 -9.22 14.01
N SER A 82 4.15 -9.78 12.92
CA SER A 82 4.40 -11.22 12.83
C SER A 82 5.52 -11.64 13.79
N ALA A 83 6.62 -10.88 13.84
CA ALA A 83 7.76 -11.16 14.71
C ALA A 83 7.42 -11.05 16.21
N ASN A 84 6.45 -10.20 16.59
CA ASN A 84 5.99 -10.07 17.97
C ASN A 84 4.85 -11.05 18.35
N GLY A 85 4.45 -11.92 17.42
CA GLY A 85 3.39 -12.92 17.64
C GLY A 85 1.97 -12.35 17.67
N SER A 86 1.75 -11.16 17.09
CA SER A 86 0.44 -10.52 16.96
C SER A 86 0.14 -10.07 15.52
N PRO A 87 0.23 -10.95 14.51
CA PRO A 87 -0.11 -10.61 13.14
C PRO A 87 -1.61 -10.25 13.01
N PRO A 88 -2.01 -9.43 12.01
CA PRO A 88 -3.41 -9.24 11.69
C PRO A 88 -4.03 -10.53 11.12
N ASP A 89 -5.35 -10.66 11.19
CA ASP A 89 -6.08 -11.79 10.60
C ASP A 89 -6.03 -11.74 9.06
N ILE A 90 -6.07 -10.53 8.50
CA ILE A 90 -5.97 -10.28 7.05
C ILE A 90 -4.96 -9.15 6.81
N ALA A 91 -4.01 -9.36 5.90
CA ALA A 91 -3.13 -8.33 5.39
C ALA A 91 -3.32 -8.16 3.88
N MET A 92 -3.67 -6.94 3.47
CA MET A 92 -3.73 -6.55 2.05
C MET A 92 -2.35 -6.06 1.61
N LEU A 93 -1.72 -6.83 0.74
CA LEU A 93 -0.39 -6.53 0.20
C LEU A 93 -0.52 -5.90 -1.19
N SER A 94 0.26 -4.85 -1.44
CA SER A 94 0.32 -4.18 -2.75
C SER A 94 1.27 -4.88 -3.73
N SER A 95 2.04 -5.86 -3.26
CA SER A 95 3.08 -6.54 -4.04
C SER A 95 2.92 -8.06 -4.01
N PRO A 96 2.81 -8.71 -5.18
CA PRO A 96 2.82 -10.16 -5.27
C PRO A 96 4.13 -10.79 -4.76
N ALA A 97 5.25 -10.07 -4.91
CA ALA A 97 6.55 -10.49 -4.39
C ALA A 97 6.62 -10.45 -2.85
N ALA A 98 5.92 -9.51 -2.21
CA ALA A 98 5.82 -9.47 -0.74
C ALA A 98 5.10 -10.73 -0.22
N LEU A 99 4.00 -11.14 -0.85
CA LEU A 99 3.30 -12.38 -0.50
C LEU A 99 4.21 -13.62 -0.66
N ALA A 100 4.98 -13.70 -1.76
CA ALA A 100 5.95 -14.79 -1.96
C ALA A 100 7.05 -14.80 -0.88
N SER A 101 7.54 -13.63 -0.47
CA SER A 101 8.50 -13.49 0.62
C SER A 101 7.92 -14.01 1.95
N TYR A 102 6.71 -13.61 2.32
CA TYR A 102 6.07 -14.07 3.56
C TYR A 102 5.74 -15.56 3.54
N ALA A 103 5.28 -16.08 2.40
CA ALA A 103 5.02 -17.51 2.21
C ALA A 103 6.31 -18.36 2.36
N GLY A 104 7.45 -17.84 1.90
CA GLY A 104 8.75 -18.49 2.04
C GLY A 104 9.40 -18.37 3.43
N LYS A 105 9.05 -17.34 4.21
CA LYS A 105 9.61 -17.07 5.56
C LYS A 105 8.96 -17.90 6.68
N ASP A 106 7.85 -18.59 6.40
CA ASP A 106 6.99 -19.23 7.42
C ASP A 106 6.72 -18.30 8.61
N ILE A 107 6.01 -17.19 8.34
CA ILE A 107 5.66 -16.22 9.39
C ILE A 107 4.64 -16.74 10.42
N GLY A 108 4.25 -18.02 10.32
CA GLY A 108 3.21 -18.63 11.15
C GLY A 108 1.81 -18.14 10.77
N GLY A 109 0.84 -19.06 10.77
CA GLY A 109 -0.58 -18.70 10.63
C GLY A 109 -1.05 -18.31 9.22
N LEU A 110 -0.19 -18.41 8.19
CA LEU A 110 -0.66 -18.28 6.80
C LEU A 110 -1.63 -19.42 6.47
N VAL A 111 -2.86 -19.04 6.16
CA VAL A 111 -3.94 -19.98 5.82
C VAL A 111 -3.84 -20.35 4.36
N ASP A 112 -3.73 -21.65 4.10
CA ASP A 112 -3.89 -22.21 2.75
C ASP A 112 -5.36 -22.07 2.34
N LEU A 113 -5.64 -21.20 1.38
CA LEU A 113 -7.01 -20.93 0.95
C LEU A 113 -7.55 -22.17 0.23
N GLN A 114 -8.70 -22.66 0.68
CA GLN A 114 -9.45 -23.68 -0.05
C GLN A 114 -10.46 -22.93 -0.92
N PRO A 115 -10.17 -22.71 -2.21
CA PRO A 115 -11.07 -21.92 -3.02
C PRO A 115 -12.36 -22.69 -3.30
N ASP A 116 -13.46 -21.96 -3.30
CA ASP A 116 -14.69 -22.45 -3.91
C ASP A 116 -14.71 -22.15 -5.41
N ASP A 117 -15.70 -22.72 -6.11
CA ASP A 117 -15.88 -22.56 -7.55
C ASP A 117 -15.96 -21.09 -7.99
N THR A 118 -16.40 -20.18 -7.10
CA THR A 118 -16.54 -18.75 -7.41
C THR A 118 -15.19 -18.06 -7.50
N ILE A 119 -14.29 -18.33 -6.56
CA ILE A 119 -12.96 -17.71 -6.53
C ILE A 119 -12.08 -18.26 -7.66
N GLU A 120 -12.17 -19.57 -7.94
CA GLU A 120 -11.47 -20.19 -9.08
C GLU A 120 -11.98 -19.64 -10.42
N ALA A 121 -13.32 -19.59 -10.61
CA ALA A 121 -13.90 -19.08 -11.86
C ALA A 121 -13.55 -17.60 -12.12
N ALA A 122 -13.41 -16.80 -11.05
CA ALA A 122 -13.02 -15.40 -11.14
C ALA A 122 -11.50 -15.19 -11.28
N GLN A 123 -10.68 -16.25 -11.25
CA GLN A 123 -9.21 -16.19 -11.30
C GLN A 123 -8.60 -15.25 -10.26
N LEU A 124 -9.27 -15.13 -9.09
CA LEU A 124 -8.83 -14.22 -8.04
C LEU A 124 -7.81 -14.86 -7.10
N LEU A 125 -7.54 -16.16 -7.22
CA LEU A 125 -6.50 -16.79 -6.42
C LEU A 125 -5.13 -16.40 -6.90
N TYR A 126 -4.33 -15.87 -5.99
CA TYR A 126 -2.92 -15.68 -6.20
C TYR A 126 -2.12 -16.81 -5.54
N ARG A 127 -1.36 -17.52 -6.37
CA ARG A 127 -0.36 -18.52 -5.94
C ARG A 127 0.98 -17.82 -5.93
N ALA A 128 1.57 -17.70 -4.75
CA ALA A 128 2.83 -17.01 -4.64
C ALA A 128 3.94 -17.78 -5.35
N ASP A 129 4.78 -17.08 -6.10
CA ASP A 129 5.95 -17.69 -6.74
C ASP A 129 6.75 -18.46 -5.68
N ARG A 130 7.06 -19.74 -5.99
CA ARG A 130 7.74 -20.73 -5.12
C ARG A 130 6.84 -21.48 -4.14
N THR A 131 5.52 -21.28 -4.16
CA THR A 131 4.56 -22.12 -3.43
C THR A 131 3.39 -22.53 -4.33
N ASP A 132 3.08 -23.82 -4.42
CA ASP A 132 1.88 -24.30 -5.15
C ASP A 132 0.55 -23.95 -4.45
N ARG A 133 0.61 -23.31 -3.27
CA ARG A 133 -0.54 -23.03 -2.40
C ARG A 133 -1.08 -21.60 -2.62
N PRO A 134 -2.41 -21.42 -2.71
CA PRO A 134 -3.02 -20.11 -2.83
C PRO A 134 -3.08 -19.43 -1.45
N TYR A 135 -2.20 -18.45 -1.23
CA TYR A 135 -2.15 -17.68 0.02
C TYR A 135 -2.81 -16.30 -0.10
N GLY A 136 -3.28 -15.91 -1.29
CA GLY A 136 -3.86 -14.60 -1.52
C GLY A 136 -5.10 -14.63 -2.40
N VAL A 137 -5.97 -13.65 -2.17
CA VAL A 137 -7.08 -13.31 -3.06
C VAL A 137 -6.82 -11.92 -3.62
N ILE A 138 -6.88 -11.80 -4.95
CA ILE A 138 -6.81 -10.53 -5.67
C ILE A 138 -8.12 -9.79 -5.41
N VAL A 139 -8.05 -8.69 -4.67
CA VAL A 139 -9.21 -7.84 -4.36
C VAL A 139 -9.29 -6.62 -5.28
N LYS A 140 -8.17 -6.28 -5.95
CA LYS A 140 -8.05 -5.14 -6.86
C LYS A 140 -6.87 -5.34 -7.80
N THR A 141 -7.02 -4.91 -9.04
CA THR A 141 -5.93 -4.77 -10.01
C THR A 141 -6.03 -3.39 -10.63
N ASP A 142 -4.92 -2.64 -10.58
CA ASP A 142 -4.81 -1.31 -11.17
C ASP A 142 -3.83 -1.36 -12.35
N LEU A 143 -4.16 -0.67 -13.44
CA LEU A 143 -3.22 -0.46 -14.53
C LEU A 143 -2.19 0.58 -14.09
N LYS A 144 -0.91 0.19 -14.14
CA LYS A 144 0.22 1.12 -14.03
C LYS A 144 0.57 1.69 -15.43
N SER A 145 1.50 2.64 -15.46
CA SER A 145 2.05 3.21 -16.70
C SER A 145 1.11 4.11 -17.51
N LEU A 146 0.13 4.75 -16.85
CA LEU A 146 -0.75 5.72 -17.49
C LEU A 146 -0.26 7.15 -17.28
N VAL A 147 -0.26 7.94 -18.36
CA VAL A 147 -0.08 9.40 -18.30
C VAL A 147 -1.45 10.07 -18.34
N TRP A 148 -1.85 10.66 -17.22
CA TRP A 148 -3.08 11.44 -17.11
C TRP A 148 -2.85 12.86 -17.64
N HIS A 149 -3.78 13.36 -18.45
CA HIS A 149 -3.74 14.74 -18.96
C HIS A 149 -5.16 15.33 -19.00
N ALA A 150 -5.24 16.65 -18.92
CA ALA A 150 -6.50 17.39 -18.99
C ALA A 150 -6.58 18.29 -20.23
N SER A 151 -5.63 18.20 -21.15
CA SER A 151 -5.51 19.11 -22.30
C SER A 151 -6.37 18.62 -23.46
N PRO A 152 -7.44 19.33 -23.85
CA PRO A 152 -8.24 18.96 -25.02
C PRO A 152 -7.43 19.01 -26.31
N SER A 153 -6.36 19.81 -26.35
CA SER A 153 -5.47 19.93 -27.50
C SER A 153 -4.60 18.68 -27.75
N LEU A 154 -4.46 17.78 -26.77
CA LEU A 154 -3.77 16.49 -26.94
C LEU A 154 -4.68 15.38 -27.44
N ALA A 155 -6.00 15.62 -27.56
CA ALA A 155 -6.99 14.57 -27.80
C ALA A 155 -6.83 13.83 -29.16
N SER A 156 -5.99 14.32 -30.07
CA SER A 156 -5.75 13.71 -31.38
C SER A 156 -4.28 13.40 -31.71
N ASP A 157 -3.31 13.89 -30.93
CA ASP A 157 -1.87 13.83 -31.26
C ASP A 157 -1.06 13.29 -30.06
N TYR A 158 -1.38 12.07 -29.62
CA TYR A 158 -0.62 11.42 -28.56
C TYR A 158 0.78 11.04 -29.02
N PRO A 159 1.80 11.19 -28.16
CA PRO A 159 3.14 10.73 -28.49
C PRO A 159 3.19 9.21 -28.51
N ASP A 160 3.65 8.64 -29.63
CA ASP A 160 3.83 7.18 -29.78
C ASP A 160 5.20 6.73 -29.25
N THR A 161 6.14 7.66 -29.11
CA THR A 161 7.50 7.38 -28.65
C THR A 161 7.89 8.22 -27.44
N TRP A 162 8.81 7.68 -26.63
CA TRP A 162 9.40 8.42 -25.50
C TRP A 162 9.97 9.78 -25.92
N ARG A 163 10.62 9.84 -27.09
CA ARG A 163 11.21 11.07 -27.63
C ARG A 163 10.12 12.11 -27.94
N GLU A 164 8.99 11.69 -28.50
CA GLU A 164 7.85 12.58 -28.75
C GLU A 164 7.21 13.03 -27.44
N LEU A 165 7.11 12.15 -26.44
CA LEU A 165 6.59 12.51 -25.12
C LEU A 165 7.45 13.57 -24.43
N VAL A 166 8.78 13.42 -24.47
CA VAL A 166 9.73 14.41 -23.93
C VAL A 166 9.64 15.73 -24.72
N ALA A 167 9.58 15.65 -26.04
CA ALA A 167 9.47 16.83 -26.91
C ALA A 167 8.16 17.59 -26.69
N LEU A 168 7.06 16.87 -26.45
CA LEU A 168 5.77 17.45 -26.12
C LEU A 168 5.86 18.31 -24.86
N GLY A 169 6.47 17.79 -23.79
CA GLY A 169 6.70 18.55 -22.57
C GLY A 169 7.58 19.79 -22.77
N GLY A 170 8.61 19.69 -23.63
CA GLY A 170 9.49 20.81 -23.96
C GLY A 170 8.86 21.90 -24.84
N GLY A 171 7.80 21.58 -25.59
CA GLY A 171 7.08 22.51 -26.47
C GLY A 171 5.93 23.26 -25.79
N LEU A 172 5.53 22.86 -24.59
CA LEU A 172 4.50 23.56 -23.84
C LEU A 172 5.00 24.92 -23.33
N PRO A 173 4.16 25.97 -23.32
CA PRO A 173 4.51 27.25 -22.70
C PRO A 173 4.98 27.01 -21.26
N ARG A 174 5.96 27.82 -20.84
CA ARG A 174 6.50 27.79 -19.48
C ARG A 174 6.14 29.10 -18.79
N ASP A 175 4.88 29.25 -18.44
CA ASP A 175 4.42 30.32 -17.56
C ASP A 175 3.89 29.75 -16.24
N ARG A 176 3.51 30.64 -15.31
CA ARG A 176 2.99 30.23 -13.98
C ARG A 176 1.73 29.34 -14.07
N ASP A 177 1.05 29.34 -15.21
CA ASP A 177 -0.22 28.65 -15.41
C ASP A 177 -0.06 27.39 -16.28
N THR A 178 1.15 27.10 -16.79
CA THR A 178 1.47 25.94 -17.64
C THR A 178 2.75 25.23 -17.19
N THR A 179 2.62 24.32 -16.23
CA THR A 179 3.67 23.35 -15.90
C THR A 179 3.48 22.10 -16.77
N PRO A 180 4.49 21.67 -17.55
CA PRO A 180 4.34 20.53 -18.47
C PRO A 180 3.98 19.20 -17.80
N TRP A 181 4.41 19.02 -16.54
CA TRP A 181 4.19 17.80 -15.77
C TRP A 181 3.84 18.11 -14.32
N CYS A 182 2.76 17.52 -13.84
CA CYS A 182 2.38 17.56 -12.43
C CYS A 182 3.03 16.39 -11.70
N LEU A 183 4.13 16.67 -11.01
CA LEU A 183 4.95 15.66 -10.33
C LEU A 183 4.95 15.90 -8.82
N GLY A 184 4.64 14.85 -8.06
CA GLY A 184 4.77 14.81 -6.61
C GLY A 184 5.28 13.44 -6.20
N MET A 185 6.30 13.41 -5.35
CA MET A 185 7.02 12.19 -4.98
C MET A 185 6.83 11.81 -3.52
N ALA A 186 6.22 12.69 -2.72
CA ALA A 186 6.04 12.46 -1.30
C ALA A 186 4.87 11.52 -1.03
N ASP A 187 5.11 10.52 -0.17
CA ASP A 187 4.09 9.61 0.37
C ASP A 187 4.37 9.28 1.84
N GLY A 188 4.84 10.27 2.61
CA GLY A 188 5.23 10.09 4.01
C GLY A 188 6.32 9.03 4.15
N SER A 189 6.10 8.03 5.02
CA SER A 189 7.03 6.91 5.21
C SER A 189 7.12 5.95 4.01
N GLY A 190 6.20 6.06 3.04
CA GLY A 190 6.22 5.31 1.78
C GLY A 190 7.02 6.00 0.66
N SER A 191 7.52 7.22 0.88
CA SER A 191 8.19 8.00 -0.18
C SER A 191 9.29 7.20 -0.88
N GLY A 192 9.30 7.23 -2.21
CA GLY A 192 10.26 6.51 -3.06
C GLY A 192 9.61 5.67 -4.16
N TRP A 193 8.46 5.04 -3.87
CA TRP A 193 7.78 4.15 -4.82
C TRP A 193 7.35 4.88 -6.11
N VAL A 194 6.97 6.16 -6.00
CA VAL A 194 6.58 6.97 -7.18
C VAL A 194 7.75 7.06 -8.17
N GLY A 195 8.98 7.16 -7.66
CA GLY A 195 10.18 7.22 -8.51
C GLY A 195 10.57 5.86 -9.06
N THR A 196 10.39 4.78 -8.29
CA THR A 196 10.65 3.45 -8.81
C THR A 196 9.68 3.12 -9.94
N ASP A 197 8.39 3.47 -9.82
CA ASP A 197 7.39 3.28 -10.90
C ASP A 197 7.84 3.92 -12.23
N TRP A 198 8.39 5.14 -12.22
CA TRP A 198 8.96 5.77 -13.42
C TRP A 198 10.12 4.97 -14.03
N ILE A 199 11.04 4.51 -13.19
CA ILE A 199 12.21 3.76 -13.66
C ILE A 199 11.80 2.38 -14.18
N GLU A 200 10.86 1.73 -13.51
CA GLU A 200 10.26 0.46 -13.88
C GLU A 200 9.62 0.52 -15.27
N ASP A 201 8.74 1.51 -15.47
CA ASP A 201 8.03 1.70 -16.73
C ASP A 201 8.97 2.01 -17.88
N ILE A 202 9.92 2.94 -17.69
CA ILE A 202 10.87 3.31 -18.73
C ILE A 202 11.77 2.11 -19.08
N LEU A 203 12.25 1.36 -18.08
CA LEU A 203 13.06 0.17 -18.32
C LEU A 203 12.29 -0.88 -19.11
N LEU A 204 11.03 -1.13 -18.73
CA LEU A 204 10.17 -2.09 -19.41
C LEU A 204 9.95 -1.71 -20.88
N HIS A 205 9.63 -0.45 -21.17
CA HIS A 205 9.40 0.02 -22.54
C HIS A 205 10.68 0.07 -23.38
N GLN A 206 11.83 0.43 -22.79
CA GLN A 206 13.10 0.53 -23.52
C GLN A 206 13.78 -0.82 -23.75
N SER A 207 13.66 -1.75 -22.80
CA SER A 207 14.46 -2.98 -22.77
C SER A 207 13.63 -4.27 -22.85
N GLY A 208 12.31 -4.18 -22.78
CA GLY A 208 11.39 -5.31 -22.87
C GLY A 208 11.28 -6.14 -21.58
N ILE A 209 10.28 -7.02 -21.58
CA ILE A 209 9.86 -7.79 -20.39
C ILE A 209 10.96 -8.69 -19.82
N GLU A 210 11.81 -9.29 -20.66
CA GLU A 210 12.87 -10.19 -20.18
C GLU A 210 13.96 -9.46 -19.40
N VAL A 211 14.32 -8.25 -19.83
CA VAL A 211 15.29 -7.42 -19.11
C VAL A 211 14.68 -6.91 -17.81
N TYR A 212 13.43 -6.45 -17.86
CA TYR A 212 12.69 -6.03 -16.67
C TYR A 212 12.59 -7.17 -15.65
N ARG A 213 12.21 -8.39 -16.08
CA ARG A 213 12.09 -9.56 -15.21
C ARG A 213 13.41 -9.88 -14.52
N ARG A 214 14.52 -9.92 -15.26
CA ARG A 214 15.85 -10.16 -14.69
C ARG A 214 16.26 -9.09 -13.69
N TRP A 215 15.89 -7.83 -13.93
CA TRP A 215 16.17 -6.75 -12.98
C TRP A 215 15.29 -6.88 -11.72
N ALA A 216 13.99 -7.13 -11.88
CA ALA A 216 13.05 -7.33 -10.78
C ALA A 216 13.38 -8.55 -9.91
N THR A 217 13.96 -9.61 -10.48
CA THR A 217 14.42 -10.80 -9.73
C THR A 217 15.84 -10.67 -9.18
N GLY A 218 16.52 -9.55 -9.43
CA GLY A 218 17.88 -9.28 -8.93
C GLY A 218 19.01 -9.90 -9.76
N GLU A 219 18.72 -10.52 -10.90
CA GLU A 219 19.71 -11.08 -11.83
C GLU A 219 20.41 -10.02 -12.70
N LEU A 220 19.80 -8.85 -12.90
CA LEU A 220 20.39 -7.70 -13.56
C LEU A 220 20.70 -6.59 -12.53
N PRO A 221 21.95 -6.12 -12.43
CA PRO A 221 22.30 -5.14 -11.42
C PRO A 221 21.74 -3.75 -11.74
N TRP A 222 21.50 -2.97 -10.69
CA TRP A 222 21.08 -1.56 -10.76
C TRP A 222 22.03 -0.66 -11.56
N ASN A 223 23.31 -1.03 -11.61
CA ASN A 223 24.31 -0.34 -12.41
C ASN A 223 24.49 -0.97 -13.79
N SER A 224 23.48 -1.65 -14.34
CA SER A 224 23.51 -2.10 -15.74
C SER A 224 23.35 -0.92 -16.70
N PRO A 225 23.83 -1.03 -17.96
CA PRO A 225 23.59 0.00 -18.98
C PRO A 225 22.11 0.30 -19.20
N GLN A 226 21.24 -0.71 -19.14
CA GLN A 226 19.80 -0.60 -19.34
C GLN A 226 19.14 0.22 -18.22
N VAL A 227 19.43 -0.11 -16.95
CA VAL A 227 18.90 0.64 -15.81
C VAL A 227 19.42 2.08 -15.82
N ARG A 228 20.70 2.30 -16.12
CA ARG A 228 21.25 3.65 -16.29
C ARG A 228 20.58 4.45 -17.41
N SER A 229 20.19 3.79 -18.51
CA SER A 229 19.43 4.43 -19.60
C SER A 229 18.08 4.92 -19.11
N ALA A 230 17.35 4.10 -18.33
CA ALA A 230 16.06 4.49 -17.77
C ALA A 230 16.17 5.71 -16.85
N TRP A 231 17.17 5.74 -15.96
CA TRP A 231 17.44 6.90 -15.10
C TRP A 231 17.74 8.18 -15.89
N ARG A 232 18.55 8.09 -16.95
CA ARG A 232 18.85 9.25 -17.81
C ARG A 232 17.62 9.75 -18.54
N ALA A 233 16.84 8.83 -19.11
CA ALA A 233 15.60 9.17 -19.79
C ALA A 233 14.62 9.89 -18.85
N TRP A 234 14.45 9.42 -17.61
CA TRP A 234 13.63 10.13 -16.62
C TRP A 234 14.20 11.52 -16.29
N GLY A 235 15.51 11.63 -16.13
CA GLY A 235 16.18 12.92 -15.96
C GLY A 235 15.93 13.90 -17.10
N ASP A 236 16.01 13.42 -18.35
CA ASP A 236 15.73 14.23 -19.54
C ASP A 236 14.28 14.75 -19.55
N LEU A 237 13.32 13.93 -19.10
CA LEU A 237 11.93 14.34 -18.93
C LEU A 237 11.81 15.46 -17.88
N LEU A 238 12.45 15.30 -16.71
CA LEU A 238 12.43 16.31 -15.65
C LEU A 238 13.03 17.64 -16.13
N VAL A 239 14.14 17.60 -16.85
CA VAL A 239 14.79 18.77 -17.45
C VAL A 239 13.87 19.43 -18.49
N ALA A 240 13.27 18.65 -19.37
CA ALA A 240 12.29 19.12 -20.36
C ALA A 240 11.04 19.73 -19.71
N SER A 241 10.73 19.32 -18.47
CA SER A 241 9.62 19.83 -17.66
C SER A 241 9.97 21.10 -16.85
N GLY A 242 11.20 21.61 -16.96
CA GLY A 242 11.66 22.77 -16.18
C GLY A 242 12.21 22.42 -14.80
N GLY A 243 12.28 21.14 -14.45
CA GLY A 243 12.87 20.62 -13.20
C GLY A 243 14.40 20.65 -13.18
N THR A 244 15.01 21.77 -13.57
CA THR A 244 16.47 21.91 -13.64
C THR A 244 17.09 22.61 -12.44
N ASP A 245 16.31 23.37 -11.67
CA ASP A 245 16.80 24.03 -10.47
C ASP A 245 16.48 23.26 -9.19
N ALA A 246 17.29 23.51 -8.16
CA ALA A 246 17.18 22.83 -6.87
C ALA A 246 15.83 23.13 -6.17
N ALA A 247 15.24 24.30 -6.42
CA ALA A 247 13.97 24.69 -5.83
C ALA A 247 12.82 23.83 -6.39
N THR A 248 12.73 23.71 -7.71
CA THR A 248 11.73 22.88 -8.40
C THR A 248 11.89 21.42 -8.02
N THR A 249 13.12 20.93 -7.96
CA THR A 249 13.40 19.56 -7.50
C THR A 249 12.92 19.35 -6.07
N ALA A 250 13.21 20.28 -5.16
CA ALA A 250 12.76 20.21 -3.77
C ALA A 250 11.23 20.24 -3.66
N THR A 251 10.55 21.06 -4.47
CA THR A 251 9.08 21.09 -4.55
C THR A 251 8.54 19.74 -4.98
N ILE A 252 9.02 19.16 -6.08
CA ILE A 252 8.57 17.84 -6.56
C ILE A 252 8.74 16.75 -5.49
N LEU A 253 9.86 16.78 -4.76
CA LEU A 253 10.15 15.82 -3.69
C LEU A 253 9.26 15.98 -2.45
N GLN A 254 8.72 17.18 -2.22
CA GLN A 254 7.88 17.50 -1.06
C GLN A 254 6.38 17.46 -1.36
N THR A 255 5.99 17.66 -2.62
CA THR A 255 4.59 17.59 -3.05
C THR A 255 4.08 16.16 -2.96
N GLY A 256 2.92 15.98 -2.34
CA GLY A 256 2.24 14.69 -2.25
C GLY A 256 1.85 14.15 -3.63
N TRP A 257 2.07 12.87 -3.88
CA TRP A 257 1.74 12.25 -5.18
C TRP A 257 0.26 12.42 -5.56
N ALA A 258 -0.64 12.34 -4.57
CA ALA A 258 -2.09 12.52 -4.76
C ALA A 258 -2.51 14.00 -4.86
N ASP A 259 -1.61 14.92 -4.55
CA ASP A 259 -1.86 16.36 -4.59
C ASP A 259 -1.41 16.96 -5.92
N ALA A 260 -0.29 16.48 -6.47
CA ALA A 260 0.39 17.07 -7.63
C ALA A 260 -0.54 17.41 -8.80
N GLY A 261 -1.45 16.50 -9.15
CA GLY A 261 -2.38 16.65 -10.28
C GLY A 261 -3.74 17.23 -9.93
N ARG A 262 -4.03 17.62 -8.67
CA ARG A 262 -5.39 18.03 -8.25
C ARG A 262 -5.96 19.18 -9.06
N GLY A 263 -5.13 20.17 -9.39
CA GLY A 263 -5.55 21.33 -10.17
C GLY A 263 -5.81 21.04 -11.65
N MET A 264 -5.50 19.83 -12.15
CA MET A 264 -5.68 19.51 -13.57
C MET A 264 -7.16 19.36 -13.95
N PHE A 265 -8.00 18.94 -13.00
CA PHE A 265 -9.42 18.64 -13.23
C PHE A 265 -10.37 19.60 -12.51
N ASP A 266 -9.83 20.69 -11.96
CA ASP A 266 -10.63 21.74 -11.32
C ASP A 266 -11.26 22.64 -12.37
N ALA A 267 -12.55 22.41 -12.64
CA ALA A 267 -13.33 23.16 -13.63
C ALA A 267 -13.48 24.65 -13.30
N GLU A 268 -13.30 25.06 -12.03
CA GLU A 268 -13.43 26.46 -11.62
C GLU A 268 -12.18 27.30 -11.94
N ALA A 269 -11.02 26.63 -12.13
CA ALA A 269 -9.75 27.30 -12.38
C ALA A 269 -9.58 27.83 -13.81
N GLY A 270 -10.45 27.42 -14.76
CA GLY A 270 -10.43 27.86 -16.17
C GLY A 270 -9.24 27.38 -17.01
N VAL A 271 -8.11 27.02 -16.39
CA VAL A 271 -6.90 26.45 -17.00
C VAL A 271 -6.37 25.30 -16.12
N PRO A 272 -6.15 24.09 -16.67
CA PRO A 272 -5.53 22.99 -15.91
C PRO A 272 -4.14 23.37 -15.38
N ARG A 273 -3.89 23.14 -14.09
CA ARG A 273 -2.60 23.46 -13.45
C ARG A 273 -2.18 22.40 -12.44
N CYS A 274 -0.88 22.32 -12.17
CA CYS A 274 -0.37 21.51 -11.07
C CYS A 274 -0.63 22.18 -9.71
N ALA A 275 -0.59 21.39 -8.64
CA ALA A 275 -0.73 21.88 -7.27
C ALA A 275 0.53 22.60 -6.75
#